data_AF-A0A499UP26-F1
#
_entry.id   AF-A0A499UP26-F1
#
_cell.length_a   1.000
_cell.length_b   1.000
_cell.length_c   1.000
_cell.angle_alpha   90.00
_cell.angle_beta   90.00
_cell.angle_gamma   90.00
#
_symmetry.space_group_name_H-M   'P 1'
#
loop_
_entity.id
_entity.type
_entity.pdbx_description
1 polymer ?
#
loop_
_entity_poly.entity_id
_entity_poly.type
_entity_poly.pdbx_seq_one_letter_code
_entity_poly.pdbx_strand_id
1 'polypeptide(L)'
;MNKRTLAISGAAVAALGAAAILLPNANANPDETSGAKTFSSPVAVKLARSLAADLGDNGAGWYYDNANRQLVMNVMDEDSAEGVRAKGAVAKVVSNSMEDLKAATKTLSSDASVPGTAWSIDPVTNKVRVTADRTVTGAKWATLTKATDQMEGTVSVKRSQGEFKKFDGEEAAQPGDNGGAGAGDAAGDAGAGDAAGDAGADAAGGAGDAGAGAAGGAGDAGAGGAAGGEQSAGGAGDAGGAGDAGGGDAAAGGLDGGDAIFGGGARCSLGFNVKVDGAPGFLTAGHCGNASQTWTSDESGAQQVGTVEDSQFPESDFALVMYDDATTQASSTVDLQNGSTQEIGRAVEASVGLKVQRSGSTTGVTDGTVTGLNATVNYGNGDIVNGLIQTDVCAEPGDSGGAMFAEDAAVGLTSGGSGDCTQGGETFFQPVTGALEATGAVIGAGDGGAGGGDGDAAGGAGDAAGGAGDAAGGAGDAAGGAGDAAGAGNAGAGNAGAGDAGNAGAGDAGAAAGADDTGSEAGQGLN
;
A
#
# COMPACT_ATOMS: atom_id res chain seq x y z
N MET A 1 -54.21 -9.06 80.43
CA MET A 1 -53.59 -9.28 81.75
C MET A 1 -52.27 -8.51 81.78
N ASN A 2 -52.14 -7.63 82.79
CA ASN A 2 -50.98 -6.94 83.36
C ASN A 2 -49.72 -6.70 82.51
N LYS A 3 -49.36 -5.44 82.16
CA LYS A 3 -48.88 -4.28 82.97
C LYS A 3 -47.38 -4.37 83.35
N ARG A 4 -46.52 -3.56 82.70
CA ARG A 4 -45.83 -2.37 83.28
C ARG A 4 -44.52 -1.99 82.54
N THR A 5 -44.59 -0.84 81.88
CA THR A 5 -43.68 0.32 81.97
C THR A 5 -42.59 0.27 83.05
N LEU A 6 -41.32 0.57 82.70
CA LEU A 6 -40.58 1.69 83.29
C LEU A 6 -39.30 2.01 82.51
N ALA A 7 -39.03 3.30 82.42
CA ALA A 7 -37.90 3.94 81.77
C ALA A 7 -37.02 4.64 82.83
N ILE A 8 -35.88 5.19 82.37
CA ILE A 8 -35.18 6.38 82.90
C ILE A 8 -34.08 6.17 83.97
N SER A 9 -32.84 6.27 83.47
CA SER A 9 -31.76 7.22 83.83
C SER A 9 -30.78 7.00 84.99
N GLY A 10 -29.50 7.12 84.60
CA GLY A 10 -28.40 7.81 85.30
C GLY A 10 -27.47 6.92 86.15
N ALA A 11 -26.16 7.15 86.29
CA ALA A 11 -25.16 8.00 85.64
C ALA A 11 -23.77 7.57 86.18
N ALA A 12 -22.71 7.68 85.35
CA ALA A 12 -21.26 7.81 85.66
C ALA A 12 -20.56 6.64 86.43
N VAL A 13 -19.32 6.22 86.15
CA VAL A 13 -18.06 6.94 85.88
C VAL A 13 -17.11 6.05 85.03
N ALA A 14 -16.25 6.75 84.27
CA ALA A 14 -15.21 6.34 83.32
C ALA A 14 -14.34 5.09 83.61
N ALA A 15 -14.00 4.37 82.53
CA ALA A 15 -12.65 3.85 82.31
C ALA A 15 -12.37 3.73 80.80
N LEU A 16 -11.27 4.35 80.37
CA LEU A 16 -10.72 4.32 79.02
C LEU A 16 -10.37 2.89 78.58
N GLY A 17 -10.74 2.53 77.35
CA GLY A 17 -10.35 1.27 76.73
C GLY A 17 -10.83 1.23 75.28
N ALA A 18 -10.05 1.81 74.37
CA ALA A 18 -10.31 1.79 72.95
C ALA A 18 -10.19 0.35 72.39
N ALA A 19 -11.29 -0.18 71.87
CA ALA A 19 -11.29 -1.25 70.90
C ALA A 19 -12.37 -0.92 69.85
N ALA A 20 -12.04 -0.01 68.94
CA ALA A 20 -12.83 0.18 67.75
C ALA A 20 -12.68 -1.07 66.87
N ILE A 21 -13.78 -1.81 66.73
CA ILE A 21 -13.94 -2.83 65.71
C ILE A 21 -13.75 -2.13 64.36
N LEU A 22 -12.58 -2.33 63.74
CA LEU A 22 -12.36 -1.97 62.35
C LEU A 22 -13.15 -2.96 61.50
N LEU A 23 -14.34 -2.55 61.07
CA LEU A 23 -14.88 -3.02 59.80
C LEU A 23 -13.78 -2.84 58.75
N PRO A 24 -13.48 -3.83 57.88
CA PRO A 24 -12.80 -3.49 56.64
C PRO A 24 -13.73 -2.52 55.92
N ASN A 25 -13.33 -1.25 55.88
CA ASN A 25 -13.87 -0.31 54.92
C ASN A 25 -13.70 -0.97 53.56
N ALA A 26 -14.83 -1.27 52.91
CA ALA A 26 -14.85 -1.40 51.46
C ALA A 26 -14.45 -0.02 50.92
N ASN A 27 -13.14 0.23 50.84
CA ASN A 27 -12.60 1.25 49.99
C ASN A 27 -12.88 0.79 48.56
N ALA A 28 -14.02 1.23 48.01
CA ALA A 28 -14.12 1.36 46.57
C ALA A 28 -13.00 2.31 46.17
N ASN A 29 -11.94 1.75 45.60
CA ASN A 29 -10.82 2.50 45.07
C ASN A 29 -11.37 3.38 43.94
N PRO A 30 -11.39 4.71 44.09
CA PRO A 30 -11.61 5.56 42.93
C PRO A 30 -10.34 5.51 42.09
N ASP A 31 -10.50 5.35 40.78
CA ASP A 31 -9.45 5.42 39.74
C ASP A 31 -8.60 4.15 39.51
N GLU A 32 -9.24 3.05 39.09
CA GLU A 32 -8.62 2.10 38.13
C GLU A 32 -8.91 2.57 36.70
N THR A 33 -8.46 3.78 36.35
CA THR A 33 -8.31 4.17 34.95
C THR A 33 -6.87 3.86 34.52
N SER A 34 -6.57 2.59 34.20
CA SER A 34 -5.73 2.21 33.04
C SER A 34 -5.64 0.66 32.91
N GLY A 35 -6.74 0.01 32.52
CA GLY A 35 -6.83 -1.46 32.39
C GLY A 35 -6.14 -2.08 31.18
N ALA A 36 -5.52 -1.28 30.30
CA ALA A 36 -4.88 -1.77 29.07
C ALA A 36 -3.35 -1.88 29.24
N LYS A 37 -2.79 -3.02 28.84
CA LYS A 37 -1.36 -3.32 28.90
C LYS A 37 -0.61 -2.63 27.77
N THR A 38 0.68 -2.40 27.97
CA THR A 38 1.59 -1.99 26.90
C THR A 38 2.24 -3.21 26.23
N PHE A 39 2.52 -3.09 24.94
CA PHE A 39 3.11 -4.14 24.12
C PHE A 39 4.33 -3.61 23.36
N SER A 40 5.14 -4.52 22.79
CA SER A 40 5.92 -4.20 21.60
C SER A 40 5.03 -4.40 20.36
N SER A 41 5.36 -3.76 19.24
CA SER A 41 4.58 -3.92 18.00
C SER A 41 4.45 -5.39 17.57
N PRO A 42 5.52 -6.22 17.53
CA PRO A 42 5.38 -7.64 17.15
C PRO A 42 4.45 -8.44 18.07
N VAL A 43 4.49 -8.18 19.38
CA VAL A 43 3.61 -8.85 20.35
C VAL A 43 2.16 -8.40 20.16
N ALA A 44 1.94 -7.10 19.91
CA ALA A 44 0.62 -6.56 19.62
C ALA A 44 0.02 -7.19 18.36
N VAL A 45 0.79 -7.32 17.27
CA VAL A 45 0.36 -7.97 16.02
C VAL A 45 -0.07 -9.43 16.29
N LYS A 46 0.75 -10.20 17.04
CA LYS A 46 0.42 -11.59 17.37
C LYS A 46 -0.87 -11.69 18.18
N LEU A 47 -1.04 -10.82 19.18
CA LEU A 47 -2.27 -10.76 19.98
C LEU A 47 -3.47 -10.34 19.13
N ALA A 48 -3.31 -9.36 18.25
CA ALA A 48 -4.36 -8.85 17.39
C ALA A 48 -4.90 -9.91 16.44
N ARG A 49 -4.02 -10.73 15.86
CA ARG A 49 -4.42 -11.88 15.01
C ARG A 49 -5.23 -12.91 15.79
N SER A 50 -4.76 -13.27 16.99
CA SER A 50 -5.49 -14.19 17.88
C SER A 50 -6.87 -13.62 18.24
N LEU A 51 -6.94 -12.34 18.61
CA LEU A 51 -8.20 -11.68 18.93
C LEU A 51 -9.12 -11.58 17.71
N ALA A 52 -8.60 -11.24 16.53
CA ALA A 52 -9.39 -11.16 15.31
C ALA A 52 -9.98 -12.54 14.93
N ALA A 53 -9.22 -13.62 15.09
CA ALA A 53 -9.72 -14.98 14.89
C ALA A 53 -10.80 -15.36 15.92
N ASP A 54 -10.61 -15.01 17.19
CA ASP A 54 -11.58 -15.28 18.26
C ASP A 54 -12.88 -14.48 18.10
N LEU A 55 -12.79 -13.24 17.60
CA LEU A 55 -13.92 -12.32 17.45
C LEU A 55 -14.77 -12.63 16.20
N GLY A 56 -14.16 -13.18 15.14
CA GLY A 56 -14.85 -13.38 13.85
C GLY A 56 -15.47 -12.08 13.34
N ASP A 57 -16.74 -12.15 12.92
CA ASP A 57 -17.48 -11.01 12.36
C ASP A 57 -17.74 -9.88 13.38
N ASN A 58 -17.59 -10.15 14.68
CA ASN A 58 -17.69 -9.11 15.71
C ASN A 58 -16.42 -8.25 15.80
N GLY A 59 -15.36 -8.59 15.07
CA GLY A 59 -14.14 -7.79 14.93
C GLY A 59 -14.22 -6.81 13.75
N ALA A 60 -13.91 -5.54 13.99
CA ALA A 60 -14.00 -4.45 13.00
C ALA A 60 -12.62 -3.85 12.64
N GLY A 61 -11.58 -4.69 12.67
CA GLY A 61 -10.19 -4.30 12.45
C GLY A 61 -9.48 -3.87 13.73
N TRP A 62 -8.20 -3.50 13.61
CA TRP A 62 -7.35 -3.14 14.73
C TRP A 62 -6.20 -2.25 14.29
N TYR A 63 -5.56 -1.58 15.25
CA TYR A 63 -4.35 -0.80 15.01
C TYR A 63 -3.47 -0.77 16.26
N TYR A 64 -2.18 -0.47 16.05
CA TYR A 64 -1.24 -0.27 17.13
C TYR A 64 -1.11 1.22 17.45
N ASP A 65 -1.52 1.63 18.64
CA ASP A 65 -1.31 2.98 19.14
C ASP A 65 0.12 3.10 19.67
N ASN A 66 1.01 3.68 18.87
CA ASN A 66 2.41 3.91 19.27
C ASN A 66 2.57 4.81 20.49
N ALA A 67 1.73 5.85 20.60
CA ALA A 67 1.89 6.85 21.65
C ALA A 67 1.68 6.20 23.03
N ASN A 68 0.73 5.29 23.11
CA ASN A 68 0.42 4.56 24.34
C ASN A 68 1.00 3.13 24.37
N ARG A 69 1.64 2.69 23.28
CA ARG A 69 2.14 1.31 23.08
C ARG A 69 1.07 0.25 23.29
N GLN A 70 -0.14 0.53 22.82
CA GLN A 70 -1.34 -0.28 23.07
C GLN A 70 -1.88 -0.89 21.78
N LEU A 71 -2.37 -2.13 21.88
CA LEU A 71 -3.22 -2.70 20.84
C LEU A 71 -4.64 -2.15 21.01
N VAL A 72 -5.20 -1.57 19.96
CA VAL A 72 -6.60 -1.19 19.89
C VAL A 72 -7.33 -2.12 18.93
N MET A 73 -8.33 -2.85 19.43
CA MET A 73 -9.25 -3.65 18.63
C MET A 73 -10.57 -2.91 18.48
N ASN A 74 -11.03 -2.78 17.24
CA ASN A 74 -12.40 -2.37 16.97
C ASN A 74 -13.31 -3.58 17.05
N VAL A 75 -14.47 -3.43 17.67
CA VAL A 75 -15.47 -4.48 17.86
C VAL A 75 -16.88 -3.96 17.60
N MET A 76 -17.82 -4.85 17.32
CA MET A 76 -19.21 -4.51 16.98
C MET A 76 -20.13 -4.34 18.21
N ASP A 77 -19.72 -4.85 19.37
CA ASP A 77 -20.54 -4.89 20.58
C ASP A 77 -19.71 -4.87 21.86
N GLU A 78 -20.38 -4.61 22.99
CA GLU A 78 -19.72 -4.47 24.29
C GLU A 78 -19.26 -5.81 24.88
N ASP A 79 -19.95 -6.92 24.58
CA ASP A 79 -19.57 -8.25 25.08
C ASP A 79 -18.20 -8.66 24.49
N SER A 80 -18.03 -8.43 23.19
CA SER A 80 -16.77 -8.55 22.47
C SER A 80 -15.70 -7.61 23.04
N ALA A 81 -16.10 -6.39 23.41
CA ALA A 81 -15.19 -5.41 24.01
C ALA A 81 -14.66 -5.88 25.38
N GLU A 82 -15.49 -6.49 26.22
CA GLU A 82 -15.07 -7.09 27.48
C GLU A 82 -14.02 -8.20 27.26
N GLY A 83 -14.23 -9.06 26.26
CA GLY A 83 -13.27 -10.11 25.88
C GLY A 83 -11.90 -9.56 25.49
N VAL A 84 -11.87 -8.51 24.66
CA VAL A 84 -10.64 -7.80 24.27
C VAL A 84 -9.94 -7.17 25.48
N ARG A 85 -10.68 -6.46 26.33
CA ARG A 85 -10.12 -5.81 27.54
C ARG A 85 -9.55 -6.83 28.53
N ALA A 86 -10.19 -7.99 28.67
CA ALA A 86 -9.69 -9.08 29.51
C ALA A 86 -8.33 -9.62 29.05
N LYS A 87 -8.01 -9.52 27.75
CA LYS A 87 -6.69 -9.87 27.19
C LYS A 87 -5.66 -8.73 27.33
N GLY A 88 -6.08 -7.58 27.84
CA GLY A 88 -5.23 -6.41 28.09
C GLY A 88 -5.11 -5.46 26.89
N ALA A 89 -5.88 -5.66 25.83
CA ALA A 89 -5.97 -4.71 24.71
C ALA A 89 -7.05 -3.64 24.99
N VAL A 90 -6.97 -2.52 24.28
CA VAL A 90 -8.01 -1.50 24.28
C VAL A 90 -9.10 -1.96 23.31
N ALA A 91 -10.35 -1.96 23.77
CA ALA A 91 -11.50 -2.23 22.91
C ALA A 91 -12.21 -0.92 22.54
N LYS A 92 -12.54 -0.77 21.26
CA LYS A 92 -13.32 0.34 20.72
C LYS A 92 -14.56 -0.21 20.03
N VAL A 93 -15.74 0.07 20.56
CA VAL A 93 -16.99 -0.27 19.86
C VAL A 93 -17.17 0.70 18.68
N VAL A 94 -17.41 0.17 17.49
CA VAL A 94 -17.50 0.95 16.25
C VAL A 94 -18.76 0.64 15.45
N SER A 95 -19.06 1.48 14.46
CA SER A 95 -20.31 1.39 13.69
C SER A 95 -20.21 0.53 12.44
N ASN A 96 -19.07 0.54 11.75
CA ASN A 96 -18.90 -0.17 10.49
C ASN A 96 -18.18 -1.49 10.73
N SER A 97 -18.77 -2.59 10.28
CA SER A 97 -18.14 -3.91 10.31
C SER A 97 -17.00 -4.01 9.29
N MET A 98 -16.14 -5.02 9.42
CA MET A 98 -15.16 -5.31 8.35
C MET A 98 -15.83 -5.70 7.03
N GLU A 99 -17.02 -6.30 7.07
CA GLU A 99 -17.81 -6.62 5.88
C GLU A 99 -18.27 -5.33 5.17
N ASP A 100 -18.82 -4.37 5.92
CA ASP A 100 -19.26 -3.08 5.35
C ASP A 100 -18.09 -2.32 4.72
N LEU A 101 -16.93 -2.30 5.40
CA LEU A 101 -15.74 -1.63 4.89
C LEU A 101 -15.21 -2.28 3.61
N LYS A 102 -15.22 -3.62 3.52
CA LYS A 102 -14.83 -4.35 2.30
C LYS A 102 -15.85 -4.19 1.18
N ALA A 103 -17.14 -4.15 1.50
CA ALA A 103 -18.17 -3.85 0.52
C ALA A 103 -17.97 -2.45 -0.08
N ALA A 104 -17.62 -1.47 0.74
CA ALA A 104 -17.31 -0.11 0.28
C ALA A 104 -16.07 -0.08 -0.63
N THR A 105 -14.99 -0.79 -0.31
CA THR A 105 -13.81 -0.87 -1.20
C THR A 105 -14.13 -1.55 -2.53
N LYS A 106 -15.01 -2.57 -2.52
CA LYS A 106 -15.49 -3.23 -3.75
C LYS A 106 -16.30 -2.27 -4.62
N THR A 107 -17.21 -1.50 -4.04
CA THR A 107 -17.97 -0.46 -4.75
C THR A 107 -17.04 0.61 -5.34
N LEU A 108 -16.02 1.06 -4.59
CA LEU A 108 -15.03 2.00 -5.14
C LEU A 108 -14.28 1.41 -6.34
N SER A 109 -13.94 0.13 -6.27
CA SER A 109 -13.24 -0.57 -7.36
C SER A 109 -14.09 -0.70 -8.62
N SER A 110 -15.40 -0.94 -8.49
CA SER A 110 -16.30 -1.10 -9.65
C SER A 110 -16.81 0.23 -10.21
N ASP A 111 -17.15 1.18 -9.33
CA ASP A 111 -17.96 2.35 -9.69
C ASP A 111 -17.14 3.65 -9.67
N ALA A 112 -15.96 3.65 -9.05
CA ALA A 112 -15.15 4.84 -8.82
C ALA A 112 -13.65 4.63 -9.10
N SER A 113 -13.30 3.70 -10.01
CA SER A 113 -11.92 3.50 -10.48
C SER A 113 -11.46 4.65 -11.39
N VAL A 114 -11.24 5.80 -10.77
CA VAL A 114 -10.89 7.06 -11.42
C VAL A 114 -9.36 7.24 -11.35
N PRO A 115 -8.67 7.46 -12.48
CA PRO A 115 -7.24 7.80 -12.47
C PRO A 115 -6.94 9.00 -11.57
N GLY A 116 -5.93 8.84 -10.70
CA GLY A 116 -5.57 9.82 -9.69
C GLY A 116 -6.31 9.63 -8.35
N THR A 117 -6.79 8.41 -8.07
CA THR A 117 -7.40 8.07 -6.78
C THR A 117 -6.70 6.91 -6.09
N ALA A 118 -6.77 6.90 -4.77
CA ALA A 118 -6.37 5.78 -3.94
C ALA A 118 -7.37 5.60 -2.80
N TRP A 119 -7.53 4.38 -2.29
CA TRP A 119 -8.31 4.15 -1.09
C TRP A 119 -7.76 3.04 -0.22
N SER A 120 -7.96 3.14 1.09
CA SER A 120 -7.58 2.11 2.06
C SER A 120 -8.55 2.06 3.22
N ILE A 121 -8.60 0.92 3.91
CA ILE A 121 -9.36 0.81 5.17
C ILE A 121 -8.51 1.43 6.28
N ASP A 122 -9.08 2.42 6.97
CA ASP A 122 -8.50 3.08 8.13
C ASP A 122 -9.18 2.58 9.42
N PRO A 123 -8.55 1.67 10.17
CA PRO A 123 -9.09 1.15 11.42
C PRO A 123 -9.13 2.20 12.54
N VAL A 124 -8.34 3.27 12.48
CA VAL A 124 -8.35 4.33 13.49
C VAL A 124 -9.68 5.09 13.42
N THR A 125 -10.11 5.44 12.22
CA THR A 125 -11.39 6.14 11.99
C THR A 125 -12.58 5.21 11.75
N ASN A 126 -12.34 3.90 11.58
CA ASN A 126 -13.33 2.88 11.21
C ASN A 126 -14.07 3.25 9.91
N LYS A 127 -13.30 3.68 8.89
CA LYS A 127 -13.80 4.12 7.59
C LYS A 127 -12.87 3.69 6.46
N VAL A 128 -13.40 3.68 5.24
CA VAL A 128 -12.57 3.68 4.03
C VAL A 128 -12.14 5.12 3.74
N ARG A 129 -10.85 5.36 3.64
CA ARG A 129 -10.28 6.66 3.29
C ARG A 129 -9.97 6.66 1.80
N VAL A 130 -10.62 7.55 1.06
CA VAL A 130 -10.37 7.82 -0.35
C VAL A 130 -9.52 9.08 -0.45
N THR A 131 -8.41 9.01 -1.19
CA THR A 131 -7.64 10.17 -1.61
C THR A 131 -7.85 10.42 -3.10
N ALA A 132 -8.09 11.67 -3.46
CA ALA A 132 -8.14 12.12 -4.85
C ALA A 132 -7.11 13.21 -5.11
N ASP A 133 -6.22 12.98 -6.05
CA ASP A 133 -5.16 13.92 -6.40
C ASP A 133 -5.66 15.14 -7.18
N ARG A 134 -4.78 16.13 -7.37
CA ARG A 134 -5.10 17.40 -8.04
C ARG A 134 -5.69 17.24 -9.45
N THR A 135 -5.47 16.12 -10.14
CA THR A 135 -5.98 15.86 -11.50
C THR A 135 -7.43 15.40 -11.53
N VAL A 136 -7.95 14.87 -10.41
CA VAL A 136 -9.34 14.46 -10.25
C VAL A 136 -10.24 15.69 -10.16
N THR A 137 -10.72 16.13 -11.32
CA THR A 137 -11.55 17.34 -11.50
C THR A 137 -12.72 17.06 -12.46
N GLY A 138 -13.69 17.97 -12.52
CA GLY A 138 -14.81 17.89 -13.49
C GLY A 138 -15.57 16.56 -13.41
N ALA A 139 -15.68 15.86 -14.55
CA ALA A 139 -16.38 14.58 -14.64
C ALA A 139 -15.77 13.47 -13.77
N LYS A 140 -14.44 13.47 -13.58
CA LYS A 140 -13.74 12.52 -12.69
C LYS A 140 -14.21 12.71 -11.24
N TRP A 141 -14.23 13.96 -10.79
CA TRP A 141 -14.71 14.32 -9.45
C TRP A 141 -16.20 13.99 -9.28
N ALA A 142 -17.03 14.30 -10.27
CA ALA A 142 -18.46 13.96 -10.23
C ALA A 142 -18.71 12.45 -10.13
N THR A 143 -17.90 11.63 -10.83
CA THR A 143 -17.97 10.17 -10.75
C THR A 143 -17.60 9.68 -9.35
N LEU A 144 -16.49 10.18 -8.80
CA LEU A 144 -16.05 9.84 -7.46
C LEU A 144 -17.10 10.20 -6.41
N THR A 145 -17.58 11.45 -6.42
CA THR A 145 -18.59 11.93 -5.46
C THR A 145 -19.90 11.13 -5.57
N LYS A 146 -20.36 10.81 -6.78
CA LYS A 146 -21.57 9.99 -6.99
C LYS A 146 -21.47 8.62 -6.29
N ALA A 147 -20.30 7.99 -6.33
CA ALA A 147 -20.09 6.71 -5.65
C ALA A 147 -19.96 6.90 -4.14
N THR A 148 -19.19 7.89 -3.68
CA THR A 148 -18.92 8.08 -2.25
C THR A 148 -20.12 8.60 -1.46
N ASP A 149 -21.00 9.39 -2.09
CA ASP A 149 -22.22 9.92 -1.44
C ASP A 149 -23.22 8.81 -1.07
N GLN A 150 -23.18 7.67 -1.76
CA GLN A 150 -24.00 6.49 -1.43
C GLN A 150 -23.49 5.73 -0.20
N MET A 151 -22.28 6.06 0.27
CA MET A 151 -21.58 5.36 1.35
C MET A 151 -21.26 6.31 2.52
N GLU A 152 -22.14 7.29 2.76
CA GLU A 152 -22.01 8.23 3.88
C GLU A 152 -21.85 7.48 5.21
N GLY A 153 -20.90 7.92 6.03
CA GLY A 153 -20.57 7.26 7.31
C GLY A 153 -19.56 6.11 7.20
N THR A 154 -19.44 5.48 6.02
CA THR A 154 -18.47 4.40 5.76
C THR A 154 -17.23 4.93 5.04
N VAL A 155 -17.41 5.87 4.10
CA VAL A 155 -16.32 6.44 3.31
C VAL A 155 -16.01 7.87 3.75
N SER A 156 -14.74 8.26 3.65
CA SER A 156 -14.28 9.65 3.77
C SER A 156 -13.38 10.01 2.60
N VAL A 157 -13.57 11.19 2.01
CA VAL A 157 -12.78 11.67 0.86
C VAL A 157 -11.84 12.78 1.30
N LYS A 158 -10.56 12.69 0.94
CA LYS A 158 -9.54 13.73 1.10
C LYS A 158 -8.90 14.09 -0.24
N ARG A 159 -8.30 15.28 -0.33
CA ARG A 159 -7.52 15.73 -1.49
C ARG A 159 -6.04 15.54 -1.22
N SER A 160 -5.28 15.04 -2.21
CA SER A 160 -3.82 15.16 -2.22
C SER A 160 -3.41 16.38 -3.05
N GLN A 161 -2.32 17.03 -2.65
CA GLN A 161 -1.70 18.11 -3.43
C GLN A 161 -0.82 17.57 -4.55
N GLY A 162 -0.15 16.44 -4.31
CA GLY A 162 0.61 15.72 -5.33
C GLY A 162 -0.31 14.99 -6.29
N GLU A 163 0.24 14.59 -7.44
CA GLU A 163 -0.37 13.65 -8.38
C GLU A 163 0.11 12.24 -8.06
N PHE A 164 -0.75 11.23 -8.21
CA PHE A 164 -0.32 9.84 -8.01
C PHE A 164 0.53 9.39 -9.19
N LYS A 165 1.70 8.82 -8.87
CA LYS A 165 2.65 8.33 -9.86
C LYS A 165 3.32 7.06 -9.33
N LYS A 166 3.71 6.18 -10.24
CA LYS A 166 4.81 5.26 -9.96
C LYS A 166 6.07 6.07 -9.68
N PHE A 167 6.94 5.54 -8.84
CA PHE A 167 8.23 6.18 -8.58
C PHE A 167 9.35 5.53 -9.40
N ASP A 168 9.05 5.10 -10.64
CA ASP A 168 10.09 4.75 -11.60
C ASP A 168 10.95 5.98 -11.94
N GLY A 169 12.25 5.76 -12.08
CA GLY A 169 13.19 6.80 -12.48
C GLY A 169 13.34 6.93 -14.00
N GLU A 170 12.31 6.62 -14.80
CA GLU A 170 12.30 7.01 -16.22
C GLU A 170 12.49 8.52 -16.27
N GLU A 171 13.63 8.96 -16.81
CA GLU A 171 14.18 10.31 -16.73
C GLU A 171 13.17 11.37 -16.25
N ALA A 172 13.22 11.64 -14.94
CA ALA A 172 12.46 12.71 -14.35
C ALA A 172 12.79 13.98 -15.13
N ALA A 173 11.84 14.45 -15.94
CA ALA A 173 11.84 15.81 -16.42
C ALA A 173 12.13 16.70 -15.20
N GLN A 174 13.27 17.40 -15.28
CA GLN A 174 13.90 18.18 -14.22
C GLN A 174 12.90 18.87 -13.28
N PRO A 175 13.15 18.91 -11.96
CA PRO A 175 12.29 19.62 -11.03
C PRO A 175 12.35 21.12 -11.31
N GLY A 176 11.32 21.65 -11.98
CA GLY A 176 11.24 23.08 -12.27
C GLY A 176 10.26 23.46 -13.37
N ASP A 177 8.98 23.14 -13.24
CA ASP A 177 7.97 24.06 -13.80
C ASP A 177 6.69 24.07 -12.95
N ASN A 178 6.56 25.13 -12.15
CA ASN A 178 5.35 25.44 -11.41
C ASN A 178 4.32 26.02 -12.37
N GLY A 179 3.22 25.27 -12.59
CA GLY A 179 1.87 25.80 -12.74
C GLY A 179 1.65 26.94 -13.74
N GLY A 180 1.30 26.56 -14.97
CA GLY A 180 0.58 27.43 -15.90
C GLY A 180 -0.74 26.79 -16.30
N ALA A 181 -1.85 27.24 -15.70
CA ALA A 181 -3.19 26.81 -16.06
C ALA A 181 -3.64 27.41 -17.42
N GLY A 182 -4.15 26.55 -18.31
CA GLY A 182 -5.40 26.76 -19.05
C GLY A 182 -5.40 27.52 -20.39
N ALA A 183 -5.73 26.81 -21.46
CA ALA A 183 -6.87 27.01 -22.38
C ALA A 183 -6.81 25.89 -23.46
N GLY A 184 -7.82 25.03 -23.67
CA GLY A 184 -8.98 25.27 -24.57
C GLY A 184 -8.48 25.54 -26.00
N ASP A 185 -8.72 24.75 -27.06
CA ASP A 185 -9.99 24.18 -27.51
C ASP A 185 -9.80 23.08 -28.57
N ALA A 186 -10.88 22.34 -28.81
CA ALA A 186 -11.03 21.28 -29.79
C ALA A 186 -11.27 21.77 -31.24
N ALA A 187 -10.85 20.91 -32.20
CA ALA A 187 -11.43 20.63 -33.52
C ALA A 187 -11.65 21.73 -34.58
N GLY A 188 -11.26 21.45 -35.83
CA GLY A 188 -11.96 21.97 -37.02
C GLY A 188 -11.11 22.39 -38.22
N ASP A 189 -11.08 21.52 -39.23
CA ASP A 189 -11.03 21.68 -40.70
C ASP A 189 -10.78 23.05 -41.39
N ALA A 190 -10.10 22.92 -42.55
CA ALA A 190 -10.08 23.75 -43.76
C ALA A 190 -9.27 25.06 -43.84
N GLY A 191 -8.48 25.16 -44.92
CA GLY A 191 -8.43 26.37 -45.75
C GLY A 191 -7.05 26.94 -46.06
N ALA A 192 -6.57 26.70 -47.28
CA ALA A 192 -5.48 27.44 -47.91
C ALA A 192 -5.85 28.91 -48.18
N GLY A 193 -4.85 29.80 -48.20
CA GLY A 193 -5.02 31.16 -48.73
C GLY A 193 -3.83 32.09 -48.49
N ASP A 194 -3.01 32.27 -49.52
CA ASP A 194 -2.05 33.38 -49.67
C ASP A 194 -2.78 34.75 -49.68
N ALA A 195 -2.19 35.78 -49.05
CA ALA A 195 -2.17 37.15 -49.59
C ALA A 195 -1.27 38.09 -48.78
N ALA A 196 -0.37 38.76 -49.49
CA ALA A 196 0.38 39.93 -49.06
C ALA A 196 -0.51 41.20 -49.02
N GLY A 197 -0.12 42.18 -48.21
CA GLY A 197 -0.72 43.52 -48.21
C GLY A 197 0.04 44.51 -47.33
N ASP A 198 0.81 45.37 -47.98
CA ASP A 198 1.59 46.49 -47.45
C ASP A 198 0.72 47.76 -47.23
N ALA A 199 1.27 48.67 -46.42
CA ALA A 199 1.03 50.12 -46.29
C ALA A 199 -0.04 50.65 -45.31
N GLY A 200 0.46 51.29 -44.24
CA GLY A 200 0.48 52.77 -44.22
C GLY A 200 -0.22 53.53 -43.07
N ALA A 201 0.62 54.20 -42.27
CA ALA A 201 0.48 55.58 -41.74
C ALA A 201 -0.18 55.87 -40.36
N ASP A 202 0.72 56.27 -39.44
CA ASP A 202 0.80 57.55 -38.71
C ASP A 202 0.27 57.79 -37.27
N ALA A 203 1.27 58.10 -36.42
CA ALA A 203 1.39 59.18 -35.43
C ALA A 203 0.80 59.02 -34.01
N ALA A 204 1.66 58.89 -32.98
CA ALA A 204 2.31 60.01 -32.27
C ALA A 204 2.73 59.66 -30.80
N GLY A 205 3.97 60.00 -30.44
CA GLY A 205 4.29 60.67 -29.17
C GLY A 205 4.92 59.86 -28.01
N GLY A 206 6.14 60.25 -27.62
CA GLY A 206 6.59 60.23 -26.21
C GLY A 206 7.90 59.50 -25.92
N ALA A 207 9.02 60.24 -25.88
CA ALA A 207 10.34 59.78 -25.45
C ALA A 207 10.56 59.99 -23.94
N GLY A 208 11.33 59.10 -23.30
CA GLY A 208 11.87 59.24 -21.96
C GLY A 208 13.06 58.29 -21.75
N ASP A 209 14.25 58.86 -21.64
CA ASP A 209 15.56 58.21 -21.48
C ASP A 209 16.02 58.31 -20.01
N ALA A 210 16.64 57.27 -19.47
CA ALA A 210 17.26 57.29 -18.14
C ALA A 210 18.41 56.27 -18.00
N GLY A 211 19.59 56.66 -18.49
CA GLY A 211 20.76 57.02 -17.67
C GLY A 211 21.17 56.12 -16.49
N ALA A 212 22.34 55.49 -16.65
CA ALA A 212 23.16 54.90 -15.60
C ALA A 212 23.77 55.94 -14.64
N GLY A 213 24.02 55.54 -13.38
CA GLY A 213 24.75 56.35 -12.40
C GLY A 213 25.44 55.48 -11.35
N ALA A 214 26.78 55.54 -11.33
CA ALA A 214 27.65 55.04 -10.28
C ALA A 214 27.96 56.15 -9.26
N ALA A 215 28.21 55.79 -8.00
CA ALA A 215 28.99 56.59 -7.05
C ALA A 215 29.55 55.71 -5.92
N GLY A 216 30.86 55.84 -5.65
CA GLY A 216 31.56 55.23 -4.51
C GLY A 216 31.81 56.20 -3.36
N GLY A 217 32.56 55.74 -2.35
CA GLY A 217 33.12 56.58 -1.29
C GLY A 217 33.73 55.78 -0.15
N ALA A 218 35.05 55.91 0.04
CA ALA A 218 35.89 55.24 1.03
C ALA A 218 36.06 56.04 2.34
N GLY A 219 36.52 55.37 3.41
CA GLY A 219 37.07 55.97 4.63
C GLY A 219 37.90 54.95 5.42
N ASP A 220 39.17 55.28 5.66
CA ASP A 220 40.22 54.48 6.31
C ASP A 220 40.55 55.02 7.71
N ALA A 221 41.11 54.15 8.56
CA ALA A 221 42.13 54.36 9.61
C ALA A 221 41.75 54.04 11.08
N GLY A 222 42.55 53.13 11.69
CA GLY A 222 43.22 53.43 12.96
C GLY A 222 43.04 52.53 14.20
N ALA A 223 43.87 51.48 14.29
CA ALA A 223 44.66 50.98 15.45
C ALA A 223 44.03 50.62 16.83
N GLY A 224 44.37 49.39 17.31
CA GLY A 224 44.74 49.14 18.72
C GLY A 224 44.45 47.74 19.31
N GLY A 225 45.49 46.98 19.67
CA GLY A 225 45.46 46.06 20.83
C GLY A 225 45.60 44.56 20.57
N ALA A 226 46.66 43.95 21.11
CA ALA A 226 47.10 42.55 20.96
C ALA A 226 46.56 41.57 22.03
N ALA A 227 46.54 40.25 21.74
CA ALA A 227 47.37 39.21 22.42
C ALA A 227 46.80 37.76 22.32
N GLY A 228 47.71 36.80 22.06
CA GLY A 228 47.63 35.34 22.37
C GLY A 228 46.93 34.48 21.31
N GLY A 229 47.59 33.66 20.50
CA GLY A 229 48.24 32.37 20.86
C GLY A 229 47.19 31.25 20.70
N GLU A 230 47.29 30.20 19.89
CA GLU A 230 48.43 29.42 19.40
C GLU A 230 48.17 28.84 18.00
N GLN A 231 49.28 28.53 17.33
CA GLN A 231 49.38 27.94 16.00
C GLN A 231 49.50 26.42 16.10
N SER A 232 48.93 25.70 15.14
CA SER A 232 49.57 24.58 14.43
C SER A 232 48.76 24.34 13.14
N ALA A 233 49.15 24.91 12.00
CA ALA A 233 50.03 24.29 10.99
C ALA A 233 49.63 22.83 10.70
N GLY A 234 49.15 22.43 9.53
CA GLY A 234 49.33 22.96 8.18
C GLY A 234 49.70 21.77 7.29
N GLY A 235 48.98 21.57 6.19
CA GLY A 235 49.26 20.49 5.25
C GLY A 235 48.19 20.37 4.17
N ALA A 236 48.19 21.31 3.23
CA ALA A 236 47.55 21.11 1.93
C ALA A 236 48.42 20.19 1.07
N GLY A 237 47.80 19.25 0.35
CA GLY A 237 48.50 18.35 -0.55
C GLY A 237 47.58 17.46 -1.37
N ASP A 238 47.27 17.96 -2.56
CA ASP A 238 47.10 17.26 -3.83
C ASP A 238 45.94 16.29 -4.12
N ALA A 239 45.49 16.43 -5.37
CA ALA A 239 44.48 15.63 -6.04
C ALA A 239 45.16 14.56 -6.92
N GLY A 240 44.47 13.44 -7.10
CA GLY A 240 44.72 12.52 -8.21
C GLY A 240 45.54 11.28 -7.87
N GLY A 241 44.98 10.12 -8.17
CA GLY A 241 45.71 8.85 -8.14
C GLY A 241 44.78 7.65 -8.20
N ALA A 242 44.28 7.34 -9.39
CA ALA A 242 43.75 6.03 -9.71
C ALA A 242 44.76 4.95 -9.31
N GLY A 243 44.35 4.05 -8.42
CA GLY A 243 45.09 2.86 -8.04
C GLY A 243 44.38 1.64 -8.61
N ASP A 244 44.80 1.24 -9.81
CA ASP A 244 44.67 -0.14 -10.29
C ASP A 244 45.41 -1.06 -9.29
N ALA A 245 44.67 -1.99 -8.69
CA ALA A 245 45.22 -2.99 -7.79
C ALA A 245 44.58 -4.36 -8.08
N GLY A 246 45.26 -5.12 -8.95
CA GLY A 246 45.60 -6.53 -8.71
C GLY A 246 44.46 -7.53 -8.55
N GLY A 247 44.23 -8.30 -9.62
CA GLY A 247 43.35 -9.46 -9.64
C GLY A 247 43.67 -10.51 -8.57
N GLY A 248 42.70 -10.71 -7.70
CA GLY A 248 42.24 -12.02 -7.23
C GLY A 248 40.71 -12.00 -7.34
N ASP A 249 40.10 -13.13 -7.68
CA ASP A 249 38.64 -13.32 -7.73
C ASP A 249 38.01 -13.12 -6.33
N ALA A 250 37.98 -11.88 -5.84
CA ALA A 250 37.04 -11.47 -4.82
C ALA A 250 35.68 -11.44 -5.54
N ALA A 251 34.79 -12.37 -5.18
CA ALA A 251 33.40 -12.30 -5.60
C ALA A 251 32.93 -10.85 -5.40
N ALA A 252 32.49 -10.20 -6.47
CA ALA A 252 31.90 -8.88 -6.37
C ALA A 252 30.80 -8.96 -5.29
N GLY A 253 30.90 -8.12 -4.26
CA GLY A 253 29.86 -8.06 -3.23
C GLY A 253 28.52 -7.82 -3.91
N GLY A 254 27.47 -8.50 -3.45
CA GLY A 254 26.12 -8.19 -3.91
C GLY A 254 25.76 -6.74 -3.59
N LEU A 255 24.81 -6.20 -4.34
CA LEU A 255 24.17 -4.92 -4.03
C LEU A 255 23.38 -5.04 -2.73
N ASP A 256 23.23 -3.95 -1.99
CA ASP A 256 22.40 -3.89 -0.78
C ASP A 256 21.00 -3.34 -1.10
N GLY A 257 20.02 -3.64 -0.24
CA GLY A 257 18.70 -3.03 -0.32
C GLY A 257 18.77 -1.51 -0.23
N GLY A 258 18.13 -0.80 -1.14
CA GLY A 258 18.22 0.64 -1.29
C GLY A 258 19.19 1.10 -2.39
N ASP A 259 20.12 0.24 -2.82
CA ASP A 259 21.07 0.56 -3.90
C ASP A 259 20.37 0.82 -5.23
N ALA A 260 20.99 1.68 -6.05
CA ALA A 260 20.52 1.97 -7.40
C ALA A 260 20.70 0.76 -8.33
N ILE A 261 19.68 0.47 -9.12
CA ILE A 261 19.73 -0.42 -10.27
C ILE A 261 19.29 0.35 -11.52
N PHE A 262 19.94 0.09 -12.65
CA PHE A 262 19.69 0.78 -13.91
C PHE A 262 19.32 -0.20 -15.02
N GLY A 263 18.34 0.16 -15.85
CA GLY A 263 17.84 -0.69 -16.92
C GLY A 263 16.75 0.01 -17.73
N GLY A 264 16.72 -0.18 -19.05
CA GLY A 264 15.65 0.38 -19.90
C GLY A 264 15.56 1.91 -19.93
N GLY A 265 16.60 2.62 -19.47
CA GLY A 265 16.56 4.08 -19.29
C GLY A 265 15.92 4.54 -17.96
N ALA A 266 15.54 3.60 -17.09
CA ALA A 266 15.04 3.87 -15.75
C ALA A 266 16.13 3.66 -14.70
N ARG A 267 16.07 4.47 -13.64
CA ARG A 267 16.69 4.16 -12.33
C ARG A 267 15.61 3.62 -11.40
N CYS A 268 15.87 2.48 -10.77
CA CYS A 268 15.09 1.96 -9.66
C CYS A 268 16.02 1.67 -8.49
N SER A 269 15.46 1.16 -7.39
CA SER A 269 16.20 0.71 -6.22
C SER A 269 16.00 -0.79 -6.00
N LEU A 270 17.03 -1.45 -5.50
CA LEU A 270 16.94 -2.83 -5.02
C LEU A 270 16.13 -2.85 -3.71
N GLY A 271 15.21 -3.80 -3.57
CA GLY A 271 14.44 -4.00 -2.35
C GLY A 271 15.20 -4.84 -1.35
N PHE A 272 15.14 -6.16 -1.51
CA PHE A 272 15.81 -7.10 -0.62
C PHE A 272 16.49 -8.20 -1.41
N ASN A 273 17.74 -8.53 -1.05
CA ASN A 273 18.35 -9.77 -1.50
C ASN A 273 17.62 -10.98 -0.91
N VAL A 274 17.43 -11.96 -1.76
CA VAL A 274 16.72 -13.20 -1.50
C VAL A 274 17.47 -14.37 -2.15
N LYS A 275 17.03 -15.59 -1.87
CA LYS A 275 17.45 -16.78 -2.60
C LYS A 275 16.26 -17.50 -3.18
N VAL A 276 16.43 -18.09 -4.36
CA VAL A 276 15.49 -19.05 -4.96
C VAL A 276 16.27 -20.33 -5.23
N ASP A 277 15.87 -21.43 -4.59
CA ASP A 277 16.58 -22.73 -4.67
C ASP A 277 18.10 -22.64 -4.39
N GLY A 278 18.49 -21.68 -3.53
CA GLY A 278 19.88 -21.43 -3.16
C GLY A 278 20.65 -20.50 -4.11
N ALA A 279 20.10 -20.16 -5.28
CA ALA A 279 20.66 -19.17 -6.18
C ALA A 279 20.34 -17.73 -5.69
N PRO A 280 21.30 -16.80 -5.77
CA PRO A 280 21.11 -15.43 -5.31
C PRO A 280 20.22 -14.64 -6.27
N GLY A 281 19.29 -13.87 -5.70
CA GLY A 281 18.47 -12.90 -6.43
C GLY A 281 18.08 -11.74 -5.53
N PHE A 282 17.28 -10.83 -6.05
CA PHE A 282 16.72 -9.73 -5.30
C PHE A 282 15.31 -9.38 -5.76
N LEU A 283 14.53 -8.81 -4.83
CA LEU A 283 13.22 -8.25 -5.11
C LEU A 283 13.33 -6.76 -5.42
N THR A 284 12.54 -6.28 -6.38
CA THR A 284 12.31 -4.87 -6.68
C THR A 284 10.85 -4.65 -7.09
N ALA A 285 10.46 -3.47 -7.57
CA ALA A 285 9.10 -3.21 -8.02
C ALA A 285 8.81 -3.87 -9.37
N GLY A 286 7.54 -4.24 -9.59
CA GLY A 286 7.07 -4.91 -10.80
C GLY A 286 7.12 -3.98 -12.01
N HIS A 287 6.70 -2.72 -11.86
CA HIS A 287 6.82 -1.76 -12.96
C HIS A 287 8.27 -1.47 -13.34
N CYS A 288 9.24 -1.62 -12.41
CA CYS A 288 10.66 -1.64 -12.76
C CYS A 288 10.97 -2.90 -13.57
N GLY A 289 10.63 -4.11 -13.08
CA GLY A 289 10.84 -5.36 -13.83
C GLY A 289 10.28 -5.36 -15.26
N ASN A 290 9.16 -4.67 -15.50
CA ASN A 290 8.58 -4.47 -16.82
C ASN A 290 9.32 -3.44 -17.71
N ALA A 291 10.05 -2.50 -17.11
CA ALA A 291 10.81 -1.48 -17.83
C ALA A 291 12.10 -2.04 -18.47
N SER A 292 12.69 -3.09 -17.89
CA SER A 292 13.90 -3.72 -18.43
C SER A 292 14.03 -5.18 -18.03
N GLN A 293 14.40 -6.03 -18.99
CA GLN A 293 14.68 -7.45 -18.77
C GLN A 293 16.01 -7.69 -18.03
N THR A 294 16.95 -6.75 -18.10
CA THR A 294 18.30 -6.85 -17.52
C THR A 294 18.63 -5.58 -16.74
N TRP A 295 19.37 -5.74 -15.64
CA TRP A 295 19.72 -4.65 -14.73
C TRP A 295 21.23 -4.56 -14.52
N THR A 296 21.72 -3.34 -14.33
CA THR A 296 23.13 -3.02 -14.04
C THR A 296 23.23 -2.28 -12.70
N SER A 297 24.40 -2.35 -12.07
CA SER A 297 24.72 -1.59 -10.86
C SER A 297 25.17 -0.15 -11.14
N ASP A 298 25.42 0.17 -12.41
CA ASP A 298 25.92 1.47 -12.85
C ASP A 298 25.11 2.00 -14.04
N GLU A 299 24.97 3.33 -14.10
CA GLU A 299 24.20 4.02 -15.13
C GLU A 299 24.82 3.89 -16.53
N SER A 300 26.13 3.66 -16.63
CA SER A 300 26.78 3.47 -17.93
C SER A 300 26.47 2.12 -18.58
N GLY A 301 25.87 1.20 -17.81
CA GLY A 301 25.55 -0.16 -18.23
C GLY A 301 26.79 -1.03 -18.43
N ALA A 302 27.91 -0.68 -17.81
CA ALA A 302 29.17 -1.39 -18.00
C ALA A 302 29.16 -2.79 -17.37
N GLN A 303 28.42 -2.97 -16.27
CA GLN A 303 28.30 -4.24 -15.57
C GLN A 303 26.84 -4.63 -15.36
N GLN A 304 26.35 -5.56 -16.19
CA GLN A 304 25.10 -6.24 -15.93
C GLN A 304 25.23 -7.07 -14.64
N VAL A 305 24.24 -6.98 -13.77
CA VAL A 305 24.20 -7.67 -12.48
C VAL A 305 23.18 -8.79 -12.44
N GLY A 306 22.05 -8.64 -13.11
CA GLY A 306 20.98 -9.63 -13.05
C GLY A 306 19.92 -9.49 -14.13
N THR A 307 19.12 -10.53 -14.23
CA THR A 307 18.06 -10.71 -15.22
C THR A 307 16.73 -10.94 -14.52
N VAL A 308 15.66 -10.26 -14.96
CA VAL A 308 14.31 -10.43 -14.41
C VAL A 308 13.81 -11.85 -14.67
N GLU A 309 13.46 -12.59 -13.63
CA GLU A 309 12.87 -13.94 -13.71
C GLU A 309 11.34 -13.87 -13.68
N ASP A 310 10.77 -13.06 -12.79
CA ASP A 310 9.33 -12.81 -12.69
C ASP A 310 9.06 -11.32 -12.47
N SER A 311 7.95 -10.84 -13.00
CA SER A 311 7.50 -9.46 -12.81
C SER A 311 5.99 -9.38 -12.90
N GLN A 312 5.38 -8.78 -11.88
CA GLN A 312 3.94 -8.63 -11.79
C GLN A 312 3.60 -7.17 -11.57
N PHE A 313 3.09 -6.56 -12.64
CA PHE A 313 2.51 -5.22 -12.67
C PHE A 313 1.65 -5.07 -13.96
N PRO A 314 0.43 -4.50 -13.89
CA PRO A 314 -0.24 -3.95 -12.72
C PRO A 314 -0.86 -5.04 -11.79
N GLU A 315 -1.87 -4.69 -10.99
CA GLU A 315 -2.52 -5.48 -9.94
C GLU A 315 -1.71 -5.70 -8.67
N SER A 316 -0.46 -6.14 -8.80
CA SER A 316 0.58 -6.11 -7.77
C SER A 316 1.78 -5.30 -8.27
N ASP A 317 2.82 -5.14 -7.45
CA ASP A 317 4.01 -4.39 -7.88
C ASP A 317 5.31 -4.96 -7.31
N PHE A 318 5.71 -6.14 -7.78
CA PHE A 318 7.02 -6.71 -7.50
C PHE A 318 7.65 -7.38 -8.72
N ALA A 319 8.97 -7.49 -8.70
CA ALA A 319 9.74 -8.31 -9.62
C ALA A 319 10.82 -9.08 -8.85
N LEU A 320 11.10 -10.29 -9.31
CA LEU A 320 12.26 -11.08 -8.93
C LEU A 320 13.33 -10.94 -10.01
N VAL A 321 14.52 -10.52 -9.61
CA VAL A 321 15.70 -10.44 -10.47
C VAL A 321 16.74 -11.42 -9.95
N MET A 322 17.19 -12.33 -10.78
CA MET A 322 18.26 -13.27 -10.41
C MET A 322 19.60 -12.68 -10.79
N TYR A 323 20.59 -12.80 -9.91
CA TYR A 323 21.96 -12.41 -10.26
C TYR A 323 22.49 -13.35 -11.36
N ASP A 324 23.15 -12.78 -12.37
CA ASP A 324 23.68 -13.57 -13.49
C ASP A 324 24.86 -14.46 -13.05
N ASP A 325 25.63 -14.01 -12.05
CA ASP A 325 26.65 -14.81 -11.38
C ASP A 325 26.05 -15.53 -10.16
N ALA A 326 25.86 -16.85 -10.28
CA ALA A 326 25.34 -17.67 -9.20
C ALA A 326 26.24 -17.73 -7.95
N THR A 327 27.47 -17.22 -8.02
CA THR A 327 28.41 -17.15 -6.89
C THR A 327 28.38 -15.83 -6.13
N THR A 328 27.59 -14.85 -6.61
CA THR A 328 27.41 -13.54 -5.95
C THR A 328 27.03 -13.71 -4.48
N GLN A 329 27.79 -13.07 -3.61
CA GLN A 329 27.53 -13.04 -2.18
C GLN A 329 26.55 -11.89 -1.88
N ALA A 330 25.26 -12.17 -2.04
CA ALA A 330 24.16 -11.23 -1.82
C ALA A 330 23.52 -11.46 -0.44
N SER A 331 24.11 -10.90 0.61
CA SER A 331 23.51 -10.90 1.94
C SER A 331 22.22 -10.08 1.95
N SER A 332 21.22 -10.47 2.74
CA SER A 332 20.00 -9.68 2.89
C SER A 332 20.24 -8.52 3.85
N THR A 333 20.85 -7.48 3.32
CA THR A 333 21.20 -6.23 4.01
C THR A 333 20.54 -5.06 3.29
N VAL A 334 20.29 -3.97 4.03
CA VAL A 334 19.79 -2.69 3.51
C VAL A 334 20.83 -1.62 3.77
N ASP A 335 21.25 -0.87 2.75
CA ASP A 335 22.16 0.27 2.91
C ASP A 335 21.45 1.39 3.67
N LEU A 336 22.07 1.85 4.76
CA LEU A 336 21.58 2.97 5.56
C LEU A 336 22.07 4.33 5.04
N GLN A 337 22.73 4.35 3.88
CA GLN A 337 23.22 5.52 3.16
C GLN A 337 24.16 6.39 3.99
N ASN A 338 24.82 5.79 4.98
CA ASN A 338 25.73 6.43 5.92
C ASN A 338 27.05 5.65 6.09
N GLY A 339 27.30 4.68 5.19
CA GLY A 339 28.44 3.77 5.23
C GLY A 339 28.25 2.55 6.13
N SER A 340 27.02 2.26 6.56
CA SER A 340 26.66 1.05 7.30
C SER A 340 25.39 0.41 6.74
N THR A 341 25.18 -0.86 7.05
CA THR A 341 24.02 -1.64 6.60
C THR A 341 23.18 -2.15 7.77
N GLN A 342 21.90 -2.41 7.51
CA GLN A 342 20.98 -3.11 8.40
C GLN A 342 20.78 -4.54 7.90
N GLU A 343 21.12 -5.52 8.72
CA GLU A 343 20.82 -6.94 8.45
C GLU A 343 19.32 -7.20 8.50
N ILE A 344 18.80 -7.91 7.51
CA ILE A 344 17.40 -8.30 7.39
C ILE A 344 17.30 -9.81 7.51
N GLY A 345 16.76 -10.26 8.64
CA GLY A 345 16.70 -11.69 9.00
C GLY A 345 15.35 -12.34 8.73
N ARG A 346 14.29 -11.56 8.48
CA ARG A 346 12.92 -12.06 8.33
C ARG A 346 12.05 -11.11 7.50
N ALA A 347 10.92 -11.60 7.03
CA ALA A 347 9.81 -10.79 6.52
C ALA A 347 8.65 -10.77 7.52
N VAL A 348 7.93 -9.65 7.61
CA VAL A 348 6.75 -9.51 8.47
C VAL A 348 5.65 -8.76 7.75
N GLU A 349 4.40 -9.07 8.11
CA GLU A 349 3.25 -8.28 7.67
C GLU A 349 3.25 -6.90 8.32
N ALA A 350 2.82 -5.90 7.55
CA ALA A 350 2.59 -4.56 8.06
C ALA A 350 1.34 -4.50 8.96
N SER A 351 1.33 -3.52 9.87
CA SER A 351 0.17 -3.17 10.69
C SER A 351 0.00 -1.67 10.75
N VAL A 352 -1.22 -1.15 10.77
CA VAL A 352 -1.44 0.29 10.98
C VAL A 352 -0.83 0.72 12.31
N GLY A 353 0.01 1.76 12.27
CA GLY A 353 0.85 2.18 13.38
C GLY A 353 2.23 1.53 13.42
N LEU A 354 2.60 0.64 12.51
CA LEU A 354 3.99 0.14 12.46
C LEU A 354 4.93 1.29 12.06
N LYS A 355 5.97 1.53 12.85
CA LYS A 355 7.07 2.41 12.47
C LYS A 355 7.98 1.69 11.49
N VAL A 356 8.31 2.38 10.41
CA VAL A 356 9.08 1.83 9.29
C VAL A 356 10.13 2.83 8.85
N GLN A 357 11.19 2.32 8.25
CA GLN A 357 12.18 3.06 7.50
C GLN A 357 12.15 2.57 6.05
N ARG A 358 12.48 3.44 5.12
CA ARG A 358 12.68 3.10 3.71
C ARG A 358 14.07 3.54 3.29
N SER A 359 14.79 2.68 2.55
CA SER A 359 16.01 3.05 1.83
C SER A 359 15.77 3.00 0.32
N GLY A 360 16.37 3.92 -0.42
CA GLY A 360 16.31 3.98 -1.87
C GLY A 360 17.26 5.01 -2.46
N SER A 361 17.54 4.83 -3.75
CA SER A 361 18.64 5.48 -4.45
C SER A 361 18.49 6.99 -4.66
N THR A 362 17.26 7.52 -4.52
CA THR A 362 16.99 8.95 -4.75
C THR A 362 17.04 9.74 -3.46
N THR A 363 16.24 9.33 -2.47
CA THR A 363 16.02 10.13 -1.25
C THR A 363 16.74 9.58 -0.03
N GLY A 364 17.51 8.50 -0.20
CA GLY A 364 18.29 7.88 0.85
C GLY A 364 17.41 7.14 1.85
N VAL A 365 17.71 7.27 3.15
CA VAL A 365 16.89 6.66 4.21
C VAL A 365 15.89 7.66 4.78
N THR A 366 14.61 7.31 4.74
CA THR A 366 13.51 8.12 5.31
C THR A 366 12.67 7.28 6.26
N ASP A 367 12.08 7.88 7.29
CA ASP A 367 11.24 7.20 8.26
C ASP A 367 9.78 7.63 8.18
N GLY A 368 8.89 6.80 8.73
CA GLY A 368 7.46 7.07 8.79
C GLY A 368 6.69 5.97 9.50
N THR A 369 5.40 5.89 9.16
CA THR A 369 4.42 5.04 9.81
C THR A 369 3.45 4.47 8.79
N VAL A 370 3.07 3.22 8.96
CA VAL A 370 1.95 2.63 8.22
C VAL A 370 0.64 3.27 8.67
N THR A 371 -0.09 3.87 7.72
CA THR A 371 -1.34 4.60 7.94
C THR A 371 -2.58 3.87 7.42
N GLY A 372 -2.38 2.92 6.51
CA GLY A 372 -3.46 2.11 5.94
C GLY A 372 -2.92 0.80 5.38
N LEU A 373 -3.82 -0.17 5.23
CA LEU A 373 -3.53 -1.49 4.65
C LEU A 373 -4.56 -1.81 3.59
N ASN A 374 -4.24 -2.80 2.74
CA ASN A 374 -5.08 -3.23 1.61
C ASN A 374 -5.48 -2.04 0.75
N ALA A 375 -4.53 -1.13 0.51
CA ALA A 375 -4.77 0.03 -0.30
C ALA A 375 -4.86 -0.37 -1.78
N THR A 376 -5.79 0.27 -2.49
CA THR A 376 -5.82 0.30 -3.94
C THR A 376 -5.40 1.69 -4.40
N VAL A 377 -4.55 1.76 -5.42
CA VAL A 377 -4.13 3.00 -6.06
C VAL A 377 -4.31 2.88 -7.57
N ASN A 378 -4.86 3.93 -8.19
CA ASN A 378 -5.01 4.06 -9.63
C ASN A 378 -4.09 5.17 -10.13
N TYR A 379 -2.89 4.78 -10.58
CA TYR A 379 -1.88 5.69 -11.15
C TYR A 379 -2.29 6.25 -12.53
N GLY A 380 -3.35 5.70 -13.13
CA GLY A 380 -3.82 6.06 -14.48
C GLY A 380 -3.33 5.09 -15.55
N ASN A 381 -3.78 5.26 -16.79
CA ASN A 381 -3.40 4.42 -17.95
C ASN A 381 -3.65 2.90 -17.81
N GLY A 382 -4.44 2.46 -16.81
CA GLY A 382 -4.66 1.04 -16.51
C GLY A 382 -3.80 0.52 -15.35
N ASP A 383 -2.90 1.34 -14.83
CA ASP A 383 -1.99 1.02 -13.73
C ASP A 383 -2.74 1.11 -12.39
N ILE A 384 -3.51 0.06 -12.10
CA ILE A 384 -4.23 -0.10 -10.83
C ILE A 384 -3.52 -1.19 -10.04
N VAL A 385 -3.09 -0.86 -8.83
CA VAL A 385 -2.41 -1.80 -7.94
C VAL A 385 -3.22 -1.94 -6.65
N ASN A 386 -3.37 -3.17 -6.17
CA ASN A 386 -4.21 -3.53 -5.03
C ASN A 386 -3.36 -4.12 -3.90
N GLY A 387 -3.94 -4.20 -2.70
CA GLY A 387 -3.30 -4.90 -1.58
C GLY A 387 -2.07 -4.17 -1.01
N LEU A 388 -1.88 -2.89 -1.32
CA LEU A 388 -0.70 -2.15 -0.91
C LEU A 388 -0.74 -1.71 0.54
N ILE A 389 0.44 -1.47 1.11
CA ILE A 389 0.64 -0.80 2.39
C ILE A 389 0.69 0.70 2.12
N GLN A 390 -0.14 1.49 2.81
CA GLN A 390 -0.10 2.95 2.73
C GLN A 390 0.67 3.52 3.92
N THR A 391 1.55 4.48 3.67
CA THR A 391 2.38 5.12 4.70
C THR A 391 2.46 6.64 4.51
N ASP A 392 2.99 7.34 5.51
CA ASP A 392 3.44 8.73 5.43
C ASP A 392 4.96 8.87 5.16
N VAL A 393 5.64 7.77 4.84
CA VAL A 393 7.06 7.78 4.44
C VAL A 393 7.19 8.53 3.12
N CYS A 394 8.13 9.48 3.02
CA CYS A 394 8.39 10.15 1.75
C CYS A 394 9.29 9.30 0.83
N ALA A 395 9.04 9.40 -0.47
CA ALA A 395 9.82 8.80 -1.54
C ALA A 395 9.63 9.62 -2.82
N GLU A 396 10.54 9.48 -3.77
CA GLU A 396 10.57 10.19 -5.05
C GLU A 396 10.94 9.25 -6.21
N PRO A 397 10.71 9.64 -7.48
CA PRO A 397 11.14 8.85 -8.64
C PRO A 397 12.58 8.34 -8.54
N GLY A 398 12.77 7.04 -8.75
CA GLY A 398 14.02 6.29 -8.55
C GLY A 398 14.10 5.53 -7.21
N ASP A 399 13.28 5.88 -6.22
CA ASP A 399 13.16 5.09 -4.98
C ASP A 399 12.32 3.82 -5.16
N SER A 400 11.59 3.69 -6.29
CA SER A 400 10.79 2.51 -6.59
C SER A 400 11.60 1.21 -6.48
N GLY A 401 10.98 0.18 -5.92
CA GLY A 401 11.58 -1.09 -5.57
C GLY A 401 12.35 -1.08 -4.24
N GLY A 402 12.74 0.09 -3.74
CA GLY A 402 13.55 0.24 -2.53
C GLY A 402 12.92 -0.37 -1.29
N ALA A 403 13.77 -0.88 -0.40
CA ALA A 403 13.39 -1.58 0.82
C ALA A 403 12.65 -0.70 1.82
N MET A 404 11.45 -1.11 2.24
CA MET A 404 10.82 -0.65 3.48
C MET A 404 10.92 -1.73 4.55
N PHE A 405 11.50 -1.38 5.70
CA PHE A 405 11.84 -2.30 6.77
C PHE A 405 11.49 -1.73 8.15
N ALA A 406 11.41 -2.62 9.13
CA ALA A 406 11.26 -2.27 10.54
C ALA A 406 12.23 -3.11 11.35
N GLU A 407 13.23 -2.47 11.97
CA GLU A 407 14.34 -3.16 12.64
C GLU A 407 15.03 -4.15 11.69
N ASP A 408 15.06 -5.43 12.02
CA ASP A 408 15.65 -6.53 11.25
C ASP A 408 14.67 -7.22 10.30
N ALA A 409 13.51 -6.62 10.03
CA ALA A 409 12.43 -7.23 9.26
C ALA A 409 12.08 -6.45 7.98
N ALA A 410 12.01 -7.17 6.86
CA ALA A 410 11.45 -6.67 5.61
C ALA A 410 9.92 -6.53 5.73
N VAL A 411 9.39 -5.41 5.22
CA VAL A 411 7.96 -5.08 5.30
C VAL A 411 7.37 -4.86 3.91
N GLY A 412 8.01 -4.03 3.06
CA GLY A 412 7.47 -3.72 1.74
C GLY A 412 8.50 -3.24 0.72
N LEU A 413 8.10 -3.20 -0.54
CA LEU A 413 8.85 -2.68 -1.69
C LEU A 413 8.18 -1.38 -2.15
N THR A 414 8.95 -0.31 -2.34
CA THR A 414 8.40 0.99 -2.75
C THR A 414 7.72 0.87 -4.12
N SER A 415 6.45 1.28 -4.24
CA SER A 415 5.70 1.23 -5.51
C SER A 415 5.59 2.63 -6.13
N GLY A 416 4.91 3.52 -5.42
CA GLY A 416 4.63 4.87 -5.91
C GLY A 416 3.84 5.66 -4.88
N GLY A 417 3.40 6.85 -5.23
CA GLY A 417 2.73 7.71 -4.26
C GLY A 417 2.33 9.06 -4.82
N SER A 418 1.99 9.98 -3.92
CA SER A 418 1.77 11.39 -4.22
C SER A 418 2.47 12.26 -3.18
N GLY A 419 3.04 13.38 -3.62
CA GLY A 419 3.85 14.27 -2.79
C GLY A 419 5.35 14.14 -3.09
N ASP A 420 6.18 14.60 -2.17
CA ASP A 420 7.65 14.57 -2.26
C ASP A 420 8.29 14.63 -0.85
N CYS A 421 9.62 14.54 -0.76
CA CYS A 421 10.32 14.58 0.53
C CYS A 421 10.47 15.97 1.14
N THR A 422 9.96 17.02 0.50
CA THR A 422 9.95 18.40 1.02
C THR A 422 8.61 18.77 1.64
N GLN A 423 7.51 18.45 0.97
CA GLN A 423 6.14 18.79 1.34
C GLN A 423 5.45 17.64 2.10
N GLY A 424 6.03 16.45 2.06
CA GLY A 424 5.41 15.22 2.52
C GLY A 424 4.39 14.70 1.51
N GLY A 425 3.77 13.58 1.84
CA GLY A 425 2.92 12.88 0.91
C GLY A 425 2.38 11.58 1.47
N GLU A 426 1.95 10.71 0.57
CA GLU A 426 1.66 9.32 0.88
C GLU A 426 2.35 8.42 -0.14
N THR A 427 2.98 7.37 0.37
CA THR A 427 3.71 6.38 -0.42
C THR A 427 3.12 5.01 -0.16
N PHE A 428 2.97 4.25 -1.23
CA PHE A 428 2.46 2.89 -1.23
C PHE A 428 3.57 1.88 -1.47
N PHE A 429 3.44 0.75 -0.79
CA PHE A 429 4.44 -0.32 -0.81
C PHE A 429 3.78 -1.67 -1.05
N GLN A 430 4.35 -2.47 -1.94
CA GLN A 430 3.98 -3.87 -2.13
C GLN A 430 4.46 -4.68 -0.91
N PRO A 431 3.58 -5.42 -0.20
CA PRO A 431 4.01 -6.32 0.86
C PRO A 431 5.07 -7.32 0.39
N VAL A 432 6.20 -7.40 1.10
CA VAL A 432 7.29 -8.34 0.77
C VAL A 432 6.85 -9.79 0.97
N THR A 433 6.03 -10.07 1.98
CA THR A 433 5.50 -11.40 2.23
C THR A 433 4.74 -11.97 1.03
N GLY A 434 3.91 -11.14 0.38
CA GLY A 434 3.21 -11.53 -0.87
C GLY A 434 4.16 -11.78 -2.04
N ALA A 435 5.22 -10.97 -2.18
CA ALA A 435 6.24 -11.18 -3.23
C ALA A 435 7.04 -12.47 -3.01
N LEU A 436 7.42 -12.77 -1.76
CA LEU A 436 8.11 -14.02 -1.39
C LEU A 436 7.23 -15.25 -1.64
N GLU A 437 5.94 -15.18 -1.27
CA GLU A 437 4.99 -16.28 -1.53
C GLU A 437 4.82 -16.55 -3.02
N ALA A 438 4.66 -15.50 -3.83
CA ALA A 438 4.44 -15.64 -5.27
C ALA A 438 5.67 -16.19 -6.02
N THR A 439 6.88 -15.85 -5.57
CA THR A 439 8.14 -16.22 -6.24
C THR A 439 8.78 -17.48 -5.67
N GLY A 440 8.39 -17.91 -4.46
CA GLY A 440 9.08 -18.95 -3.72
C GLY A 440 10.45 -18.53 -3.16
N ALA A 441 10.78 -17.24 -3.25
CA ALA A 441 12.02 -16.70 -2.73
C ALA A 441 12.05 -16.68 -1.19
N VAL A 442 13.25 -16.78 -0.62
CA VAL A 442 13.47 -16.73 0.84
C VAL A 442 14.43 -15.60 1.20
N ILE A 443 14.17 -14.95 2.34
CA ILE A 443 14.96 -13.81 2.83
C ILE A 443 15.89 -14.22 3.99
N GLY A 444 17.06 -13.59 4.06
CA GLY A 444 18.05 -13.81 5.13
C GLY A 444 18.84 -15.13 5.02
N ALA A 445 19.61 -15.45 6.06
CA ALA A 445 20.49 -16.64 6.14
C ALA A 445 19.72 -17.96 6.39
N GLY A 446 18.58 -18.14 5.71
CA GLY A 446 17.71 -19.31 5.80
C GLY A 446 18.26 -20.58 5.14
N ASP A 447 19.57 -20.83 5.17
CA ASP A 447 20.14 -22.16 4.86
C ASP A 447 20.07 -23.01 6.14
N GLY A 448 18.85 -23.29 6.62
CA GLY A 448 18.67 -23.76 7.99
C GLY A 448 17.27 -24.26 8.38
N GLY A 449 16.56 -24.90 7.47
CA GLY A 449 15.50 -25.85 7.82
C GLY A 449 14.06 -25.34 7.74
N ALA A 450 13.27 -26.09 6.97
CA ALA A 450 11.88 -26.36 7.35
C ALA A 450 11.85 -26.76 8.83
N GLY A 451 11.29 -25.89 9.68
CA GLY A 451 11.35 -26.08 11.13
C GLY A 451 10.66 -25.01 11.95
N GLY A 452 9.58 -24.45 11.43
CA GLY A 452 8.69 -23.51 12.12
C GLY A 452 7.34 -23.40 11.41
N GLY A 453 6.89 -24.50 10.79
CA GLY A 453 5.49 -24.65 10.44
C GLY A 453 4.69 -24.86 11.71
N ASP A 454 4.36 -23.78 12.40
CA ASP A 454 3.07 -23.73 13.06
C ASP A 454 2.07 -23.47 11.92
N GLY A 455 1.25 -24.48 11.63
CA GLY A 455 0.25 -24.41 10.57
C GLY A 455 -0.77 -23.33 10.86
N ASP A 456 -0.49 -22.12 10.41
CA ASP A 456 -1.47 -21.05 10.33
C ASP A 456 -2.16 -21.13 8.96
N ALA A 457 -3.16 -22.00 8.90
CA ALA A 457 -4.33 -21.73 8.07
C ALA A 457 -5.02 -20.49 8.67
N ALA A 458 -4.48 -19.32 8.39
CA ALA A 458 -5.16 -18.06 8.62
C ALA A 458 -5.75 -17.65 7.27
N GLY A 459 -7.06 -17.82 7.15
CA GLY A 459 -7.85 -17.19 6.10
C GLY A 459 -7.66 -15.68 6.18
N GLY A 460 -6.72 -15.16 5.40
CA GLY A 460 -6.95 -13.89 4.76
C GLY A 460 -8.22 -14.05 3.94
N ALA A 461 -9.19 -13.16 4.14
CA ALA A 461 -10.25 -12.97 3.17
C ALA A 461 -9.62 -12.40 1.89
N GLY A 462 -8.91 -13.26 1.17
CA GLY A 462 -8.59 -13.11 -0.24
C GLY A 462 -9.77 -13.66 -1.01
N ASP A 463 -10.74 -12.80 -1.29
CA ASP A 463 -11.60 -13.04 -2.44
C ASP A 463 -10.79 -12.61 -3.66
N ALA A 464 -10.31 -13.62 -4.37
CA ALA A 464 -9.74 -13.49 -5.69
C ALA A 464 -10.63 -12.62 -6.58
N ALA A 465 -10.08 -11.54 -7.12
CA ALA A 465 -10.62 -10.89 -8.30
C ALA A 465 -10.36 -11.80 -9.51
N GLY A 466 -11.18 -12.83 -9.65
CA GLY A 466 -11.26 -13.60 -10.89
C GLY A 466 -11.92 -12.75 -11.97
N GLY A 467 -11.22 -12.57 -13.09
CA GLY A 467 -11.74 -11.88 -14.27
C GLY A 467 -13.05 -12.50 -14.76
N ALA A 468 -14.09 -11.68 -14.89
CA ALA A 468 -15.33 -12.04 -15.55
C ALA A 468 -15.21 -11.70 -17.05
N GLY A 469 -15.01 -12.75 -17.87
CA GLY A 469 -15.34 -12.72 -19.29
C GLY A 469 -16.77 -13.20 -19.48
N ASP A 470 -17.59 -12.38 -20.13
CA ASP A 470 -19.01 -12.64 -20.41
C ASP A 470 -19.25 -13.89 -21.27
N ALA A 471 -20.14 -14.76 -20.82
CA ALA A 471 -20.83 -15.72 -21.67
C ALA A 471 -22.35 -15.53 -21.51
N ALA A 472 -22.97 -14.97 -22.56
CA ALA A 472 -24.41 -14.80 -22.68
C ALA A 472 -25.14 -16.16 -22.74
N GLY A 473 -26.30 -16.23 -22.09
CA GLY A 473 -27.05 -17.45 -21.83
C GLY A 473 -27.95 -17.97 -22.96
N GLY A 474 -28.58 -19.11 -22.65
CA GLY A 474 -29.71 -19.69 -23.39
C GLY A 474 -30.42 -20.73 -22.52
N ALA A 475 -31.69 -20.45 -22.20
CA ALA A 475 -32.55 -21.17 -21.26
C ALA A 475 -33.09 -22.52 -21.77
N GLY A 476 -33.57 -23.38 -20.85
CA GLY A 476 -34.39 -24.55 -21.20
C GLY A 476 -34.66 -25.57 -20.08
N ASP A 477 -35.58 -25.21 -19.18
CA ASP A 477 -36.51 -25.99 -18.32
C ASP A 477 -36.34 -27.49 -18.01
N ALA A 478 -36.35 -27.74 -16.68
CA ALA A 478 -37.18 -28.68 -15.89
C ALA A 478 -37.28 -30.18 -16.26
N ALA A 479 -36.82 -31.03 -15.34
CA ALA A 479 -37.69 -31.86 -14.47
C ALA A 479 -36.83 -32.84 -13.63
N GLY A 480 -37.17 -32.95 -12.35
CA GLY A 480 -36.45 -33.77 -11.37
C GLY A 480 -36.75 -35.27 -11.44
N GLY A 481 -36.04 -36.02 -10.60
CA GLY A 481 -36.35 -37.42 -10.35
C GLY A 481 -35.18 -38.17 -9.72
N ALA A 482 -35.31 -38.42 -8.42
CA ALA A 482 -34.40 -39.18 -7.57
C ALA A 482 -34.15 -40.61 -8.08
N GLY A 483 -32.95 -41.13 -7.79
CA GLY A 483 -32.59 -42.54 -7.94
C GLY A 483 -31.94 -43.07 -6.67
N ASP A 484 -32.77 -43.62 -5.79
CA ASP A 484 -32.36 -44.32 -4.57
C ASP A 484 -31.87 -45.76 -4.84
N ALA A 485 -31.13 -46.23 -3.85
CA ALA A 485 -30.51 -47.53 -3.68
C ALA A 485 -31.36 -48.76 -4.06
N ALA A 486 -30.69 -49.75 -4.66
CA ALA A 486 -31.20 -51.11 -4.79
C ALA A 486 -30.79 -51.97 -3.58
N GLY A 487 -31.76 -52.73 -3.05
CA GLY A 487 -31.53 -53.70 -1.99
C GLY A 487 -32.71 -54.67 -1.78
N ALA A 488 -32.77 -55.68 -2.67
CA ALA A 488 -33.41 -57.00 -2.52
C ALA A 488 -34.95 -57.14 -2.52
N GLY A 489 -35.45 -58.05 -3.37
CA GLY A 489 -36.81 -58.59 -3.23
C GLY A 489 -37.46 -59.29 -4.43
N ASN A 490 -36.83 -60.37 -4.93
CA ASN A 490 -37.42 -61.62 -5.47
C ASN A 490 -38.72 -61.68 -6.34
N ALA A 491 -38.62 -62.54 -7.36
CA ALA A 491 -39.67 -63.25 -8.13
C ALA A 491 -40.46 -62.43 -9.18
N GLY A 492 -40.68 -62.87 -10.42
CA GLY A 492 -40.34 -64.12 -11.11
C GLY A 492 -41.11 -64.16 -12.44
N ALA A 493 -40.57 -64.90 -13.42
CA ALA A 493 -41.18 -65.31 -14.70
C ALA A 493 -41.60 -64.17 -15.68
N GLY A 494 -41.35 -64.23 -16.99
CA GLY A 494 -40.74 -65.23 -17.83
C GLY A 494 -40.89 -64.81 -19.31
N ASN A 495 -39.87 -65.20 -20.09
CA ASN A 495 -39.92 -65.63 -21.49
C ASN A 495 -40.24 -64.65 -22.64
N ALA A 496 -39.27 -64.62 -23.58
CA ALA A 496 -39.34 -64.47 -25.04
C ALA A 496 -39.92 -63.15 -25.60
N GLY A 497 -39.45 -62.59 -26.71
CA GLY A 497 -38.46 -62.93 -27.73
C GLY A 497 -38.42 -61.72 -28.68
N ALA A 498 -37.24 -61.32 -29.12
CA ALA A 498 -36.76 -61.48 -30.49
C ALA A 498 -37.27 -60.44 -31.51
N GLY A 499 -36.29 -59.70 -32.03
CA GLY A 499 -36.20 -59.20 -33.42
C GLY A 499 -36.91 -57.88 -33.70
N ASP A 500 -36.50 -57.07 -34.67
CA ASP A 500 -35.33 -56.98 -35.55
C ASP A 500 -35.59 -55.74 -36.42
N ALA A 501 -34.53 -55.15 -36.98
CA ALA A 501 -34.49 -54.27 -38.15
C ALA A 501 -35.27 -52.94 -38.08
N GLY A 502 -34.76 -51.81 -38.58
CA GLY A 502 -33.63 -51.60 -39.47
C GLY A 502 -33.97 -50.47 -40.45
N ASN A 503 -32.96 -49.64 -40.69
CA ASN A 503 -32.60 -49.06 -41.99
C ASN A 503 -33.17 -47.70 -42.48
N ALA A 504 -32.19 -46.83 -42.73
CA ALA A 504 -31.97 -45.94 -43.88
C ALA A 504 -32.76 -44.63 -44.10
N GLY A 505 -31.98 -43.61 -44.50
CA GLY A 505 -32.41 -42.61 -45.48
C GLY A 505 -31.70 -41.27 -45.37
N ALA A 506 -30.66 -41.06 -46.19
CA ALA A 506 -29.98 -39.78 -46.40
C ALA A 506 -30.68 -38.91 -47.47
N GLY A 507 -30.39 -37.59 -47.52
CA GLY A 507 -30.70 -36.75 -48.69
C GLY A 507 -30.68 -35.22 -48.51
N ASP A 508 -29.48 -34.64 -48.63
CA ASP A 508 -29.01 -33.44 -49.36
C ASP A 508 -29.87 -32.17 -49.69
N ALA A 509 -29.10 -31.06 -49.75
CA ALA A 509 -29.16 -29.87 -50.63
C ALA A 509 -29.85 -28.55 -50.20
N GLY A 510 -29.08 -27.46 -50.30
CA GLY A 510 -29.59 -26.13 -50.71
C GLY A 510 -28.96 -24.90 -50.04
N ALA A 511 -28.03 -24.23 -50.73
CA ALA A 511 -27.46 -22.93 -50.36
C ALA A 511 -28.21 -21.75 -51.03
N ALA A 512 -28.20 -20.56 -50.40
CA ALA A 512 -27.77 -19.26 -50.98
C ALA A 512 -28.44 -18.02 -50.34
N ALA A 513 -27.56 -17.11 -49.89
CA ALA A 513 -27.56 -15.63 -49.79
C ALA A 513 -28.82 -14.78 -50.07
N GLY A 514 -28.91 -13.66 -49.31
CA GLY A 514 -29.59 -12.44 -49.74
C GLY A 514 -29.93 -11.48 -48.60
N ALA A 515 -29.22 -10.35 -48.53
CA ALA A 515 -29.47 -9.21 -47.65
C ALA A 515 -30.77 -8.45 -48.00
N ASP A 516 -31.39 -7.77 -47.05
CA ASP A 516 -31.45 -6.29 -47.02
C ASP A 516 -32.29 -5.74 -45.85
N ASP A 517 -31.83 -4.58 -45.43
CA ASP A 517 -32.23 -3.70 -44.34
C ASP A 517 -33.57 -2.97 -44.63
N THR A 518 -34.31 -2.57 -43.59
CA THR A 518 -34.99 -1.27 -43.42
C THR A 518 -36.03 -1.26 -42.28
N GLY A 519 -35.65 -0.62 -41.17
CA GLY A 519 -36.27 0.64 -40.73
C GLY A 519 -37.74 0.72 -40.24
N SER A 520 -37.85 1.07 -38.96
CA SER A 520 -38.67 2.16 -38.39
C SER A 520 -40.14 1.91 -37.99
N GLU A 521 -40.38 1.89 -36.67
CA GLU A 521 -41.66 2.16 -36.03
C GLU A 521 -41.63 3.53 -35.30
N ALA A 522 -42.53 4.44 -35.69
CA ALA A 522 -43.15 5.51 -34.89
C ALA A 522 -44.14 6.27 -35.81
N GLY A 523 -45.41 6.56 -35.49
CA GLY A 523 -46.24 6.36 -34.32
C GLY A 523 -47.59 7.07 -34.50
N GLN A 524 -48.32 7.20 -33.38
CA GLN A 524 -49.42 8.13 -33.07
C GLN A 524 -50.88 7.72 -33.33
N GLY A 525 -51.65 7.84 -32.24
CA GLY A 525 -53.10 7.75 -32.18
C GLY A 525 -53.82 9.09 -32.35
N LEU A 526 -55.16 9.02 -32.29
CA LEU A 526 -56.10 10.12 -32.40
C LEU A 526 -56.81 10.35 -31.05
N ASN A 527 -56.66 11.55 -30.49
CA ASN A 527 -57.76 12.48 -30.13
C ASN A 527 -57.21 13.73 -29.43
#